data_AF-A0A516W9T0-F1
#
_entry.id   AF-A0A516W9T0-F1
#
_cell.length_a   1.000
_cell.length_b   1.000
_cell.length_c   1.000
_cell.angle_alpha   90.00
_cell.angle_beta   90.00
_cell.angle_gamma   90.00
#
_symmetry.space_group_name_H-M   'P 1'
#
loop_
_entity.id
_entity.type
_entity.pdbx_description
1 polymer ?
#
loop_
_entity_poly.entity_id
_entity_poly.type
_entity_poly.pdbx_seq_one_letter_code
_entity_poly.pdbx_strand_id
1 'polypeptide(L)'
;MTNFSHKTHERFSQRGIIIGNGQHEPHITLTLIGMAWVFNYLHKTQATSRTITKKLLQEVANYEPANDDWRKFMVVASVFPAYEKQYLQLCFYLEGSPPKAFHEFTEWFSSVPPMIEILSQKRGFVQAKEGNTVMVKISPSETEKLNRHKVISFTLSEASHTSSLSDHA
;
A
#
# COMPACT_ATOMS: atom_id res chain seq x y z
N MET A 1 18.99 17.16 6.33
CA MET A 1 17.53 17.40 6.24
C MET A 1 17.12 17.25 4.78
N THR A 2 16.06 16.50 4.46
CA THR A 2 15.49 16.46 3.10
C THR A 2 14.15 17.17 3.12
N ASN A 3 14.15 18.46 2.81
CA ASN A 3 12.91 19.21 2.62
C ASN A 3 12.41 18.94 1.20
N PHE A 4 11.27 18.23 1.06
CA PHE A 4 10.58 18.20 -0.21
C PHE A 4 9.85 19.54 -0.43
N SER A 5 9.62 19.94 -1.67
CA SER A 5 8.84 21.16 -1.95
C SER A 5 7.37 20.95 -1.58
N HIS A 6 6.63 22.04 -1.31
CA HIS A 6 5.19 22.01 -1.02
C HIS A 6 4.40 21.20 -2.07
N LYS A 7 4.66 21.49 -3.35
CA LYS A 7 4.10 20.77 -4.51
C LYS A 7 4.42 19.26 -4.52
N THR A 8 5.54 18.84 -3.94
CA THR A 8 5.87 17.42 -3.80
C THR A 8 5.06 16.79 -2.66
N HIS A 9 4.88 17.49 -1.53
CA HIS A 9 4.01 17.04 -0.43
C HIS A 9 2.54 16.93 -0.85
N GLU A 10 2.02 17.86 -1.65
CA GLU A 10 0.68 17.77 -2.26
C GLU A 10 0.55 16.52 -3.14
N ARG A 11 1.50 16.29 -4.06
CA ARG A 11 1.53 15.11 -4.94
C ARG A 11 1.62 13.79 -4.16
N PHE A 12 2.39 13.75 -3.08
CA PHE A 12 2.43 12.60 -2.17
C PHE A 12 1.05 12.35 -1.56
N SER A 13 0.43 13.38 -0.97
CA SER A 13 -0.88 13.29 -0.30
C SER A 13 -1.99 12.82 -1.26
N GLN A 14 -2.07 13.40 -2.46
CA GLN A 14 -3.01 13.02 -3.52
C GLN A 14 -2.89 11.56 -3.96
N ARG A 15 -1.71 10.95 -3.80
CA ARG A 15 -1.47 9.53 -4.11
C ARG A 15 -1.56 8.63 -2.89
N GLY A 16 -1.98 9.12 -1.73
CA GLY A 16 -2.07 8.32 -0.51
C GLY A 16 -0.71 7.95 0.08
N ILE A 17 0.32 8.75 -0.18
CA ILE A 17 1.68 8.58 0.34
C ILE A 17 1.93 9.66 1.40
N ILE A 18 2.38 9.24 2.58
CA ILE A 18 2.75 10.12 3.69
C ILE A 18 4.20 9.79 4.05
N ILE A 19 5.09 10.79 4.03
CA ILE A 19 6.48 10.64 4.45
C ILE A 19 6.72 11.52 5.68
N GLY A 20 6.81 10.87 6.85
CA GLY A 20 7.25 11.46 8.09
C GLY A 20 8.77 11.44 8.24
N ASN A 21 9.30 12.45 8.91
CA ASN A 21 10.67 12.42 9.42
C ASN A 21 10.64 11.81 10.82
N GLY A 22 11.05 10.55 10.97
CA GLY A 22 11.38 9.99 12.28
C GLY A 22 12.66 10.62 12.84
N GLN A 23 12.93 10.46 14.13
CA GLN A 23 14.12 11.05 14.76
C GLN A 23 15.45 10.49 14.21
N HIS A 24 15.42 9.25 13.68
CA HIS A 24 16.60 8.60 13.10
C HIS A 24 16.37 8.05 11.68
N GLU A 25 15.16 7.60 11.35
CA GLU A 25 14.85 6.94 10.07
C GLU A 25 13.61 7.53 9.38
N PRO A 26 13.49 7.42 8.04
CA PRO A 26 12.27 7.79 7.32
C PRO A 26 11.10 6.88 7.71
N HIS A 27 9.99 7.48 8.16
CA HIS A 27 8.75 6.76 8.39
C HIS A 27 7.81 6.99 7.21
N ILE A 28 7.50 5.94 6.46
CA ILE A 28 6.66 6.01 5.26
C ILE A 28 5.33 5.33 5.59
N THR A 29 4.22 6.01 5.35
CA THR A 29 2.87 5.43 5.42
C THR A 29 2.20 5.50 4.05
N LEU A 30 1.72 4.37 3.56
CA LEU A 30 0.94 4.23 2.33
C LEU A 30 -0.50 3.88 2.69
N THR A 31 -1.50 4.56 2.14
CA THR A 31 -2.87 4.02 2.17
C THR A 31 -3.02 2.90 1.13
N LEU A 32 -4.19 2.25 1.04
CA LEU A 32 -4.45 1.34 -0.09
C LEU A 32 -4.33 2.05 -1.45
N ILE A 33 -4.63 3.35 -1.53
CA ILE A 33 -4.43 4.18 -2.73
C ILE A 33 -2.92 4.31 -3.03
N GLY A 34 -2.09 4.55 -2.02
CA GLY A 34 -0.62 4.56 -2.15
C GLY A 34 -0.06 3.24 -2.64
N MET A 35 -0.57 2.12 -2.12
CA MET A 35 -0.22 0.79 -2.61
C MET A 35 -0.64 0.57 -4.07
N ALA A 36 -1.87 0.96 -4.44
CA ALA A 36 -2.36 0.85 -5.82
C ALA A 36 -1.49 1.65 -6.82
N TRP A 37 -1.02 2.84 -6.44
CA TRP A 37 -0.09 3.66 -7.22
C TRP A 37 1.27 2.98 -7.39
N VAL A 38 1.86 2.51 -6.29
CA VAL A 38 3.16 1.82 -6.31
C VAL A 38 3.10 0.56 -7.19
N PHE A 39 2.05 -0.25 -7.07
CA PHE A 39 1.92 -1.48 -7.84
C PHE A 39 1.74 -1.21 -9.33
N ASN A 40 0.82 -0.31 -9.70
CA ASN A 40 0.60 0.03 -11.09
C ASN A 40 1.85 0.66 -11.73
N TYR A 41 2.57 1.54 -11.01
CA TYR A 41 3.83 2.10 -11.50
C TYR A 41 4.91 1.04 -11.76
N LEU A 42 5.16 0.16 -10.78
CA LEU A 42 6.16 -0.91 -10.91
C LEU A 42 5.78 -1.89 -12.04
N HIS A 43 4.49 -2.13 -12.25
CA HIS A 43 3.98 -2.93 -13.35
C HIS A 43 4.21 -2.25 -14.72
N LYS A 44 3.83 -0.97 -14.86
CA LYS A 44 3.95 -0.21 -16.10
C LYS A 44 5.39 0.06 -16.52
N THR A 45 6.26 0.39 -15.57
CA THR A 45 7.67 0.68 -15.81
C THR A 45 8.55 -0.57 -15.88
N GLN A 46 8.02 -1.74 -15.51
CA GLN A 46 8.76 -3.00 -15.37
C GLN A 46 10.00 -2.86 -14.48
N ALA A 47 9.94 -1.99 -13.47
CA ALA A 47 11.08 -1.64 -12.64
C ALA A 47 11.74 -2.87 -11.98
N THR A 48 13.05 -2.96 -12.12
CA THR A 48 13.87 -4.08 -11.61
C THR A 48 14.00 -4.04 -10.09
N SER A 49 14.09 -2.84 -9.51
CA SER A 49 14.02 -2.63 -8.06
C SER A 49 12.57 -2.40 -7.62
N ARG A 50 12.16 -3.12 -6.58
CA ARG A 50 10.84 -2.99 -5.93
C ARG A 50 10.96 -2.58 -4.45
N THR A 51 12.13 -2.05 -4.09
CA THR A 51 12.40 -1.55 -2.74
C THR A 51 11.79 -0.17 -2.56
N ILE A 52 10.93 -0.02 -1.56
CA ILE A 52 10.28 1.24 -1.22
C ILE A 52 11.34 2.20 -0.63
N THR A 53 11.66 3.22 -1.44
CA THR A 53 12.65 4.25 -1.14
C THR A 53 12.05 5.62 -1.42
N LYS A 54 12.62 6.68 -0.82
CA LYS A 54 12.25 8.07 -1.14
C LYS A 54 12.29 8.35 -2.65
N LYS A 55 13.26 7.78 -3.38
CA LYS A 55 13.37 7.93 -4.85
C LYS A 55 12.19 7.30 -5.58
N LEU A 56 11.85 6.04 -5.29
CA LEU A 56 10.69 5.36 -5.90
C LEU A 56 9.38 6.13 -5.63
N LEU A 57 9.22 6.64 -4.40
CA LEU A 57 8.06 7.45 -4.01
C LEU A 57 8.09 8.88 -4.59
N GLN A 58 9.21 9.35 -5.15
CA GLN A 58 9.23 10.55 -5.98
C GLN A 58 8.91 10.22 -7.44
N GLU A 59 9.21 9.01 -7.91
CA GLU A 59 8.88 8.56 -9.26
C GLU A 59 7.36 8.35 -9.38
N VAL A 60 6.73 7.54 -8.53
CA VAL A 60 5.31 7.75 -8.11
C VAL A 60 5.32 8.53 -6.80
N ALA A 61 5.47 9.85 -6.84
CA ALA A 61 4.33 10.70 -7.19
C ALA A 61 4.48 11.74 -8.32
N ASN A 62 5.50 11.65 -9.18
CA ASN A 62 5.62 12.49 -10.38
C ASN A 62 5.15 11.79 -11.68
N TYR A 63 4.89 10.48 -11.64
CA TYR A 63 4.49 9.69 -12.80
C TYR A 63 3.09 10.06 -13.28
N GLU A 64 3.01 10.74 -14.41
CA GLU A 64 1.79 11.07 -15.14
C GLU A 64 1.74 10.13 -16.36
N PRO A 65 0.82 9.13 -16.41
CA PRO A 65 0.75 8.20 -17.53
C PRO A 65 0.08 8.86 -18.73
N ALA A 66 0.45 8.44 -19.93
CA ALA A 66 -0.20 8.91 -21.16
C ALA A 66 -1.63 8.36 -21.35
N ASN A 67 -1.94 7.18 -20.79
CA ASN A 67 -3.20 6.46 -21.00
C ASN A 67 -3.76 5.91 -19.67
N ASP A 68 -5.09 5.89 -19.51
CA ASP A 68 -5.83 5.37 -18.34
C ASP A 68 -5.90 3.83 -18.21
N ASP A 69 -4.95 3.10 -18.79
CA ASP A 69 -4.88 1.63 -18.70
C ASP A 69 -4.36 1.17 -17.31
N TRP A 70 -5.12 1.48 -16.27
CA TRP A 70 -4.85 1.12 -14.89
C TRP A 70 -5.45 -0.24 -14.54
N ARG A 71 -4.62 -1.15 -14.04
CA ARG A 71 -5.14 -2.42 -13.51
C ARG A 71 -5.82 -2.18 -12.17
N LYS A 72 -6.98 -2.81 -11.99
CA LYS A 72 -7.68 -2.84 -10.71
C LYS A 72 -6.77 -3.43 -9.63
N PHE A 73 -6.53 -2.64 -8.59
CA PHE A 73 -5.82 -3.07 -7.39
C PHE A 73 -6.77 -3.88 -6.52
N MET A 74 -6.28 -4.99 -5.96
CA MET A 74 -7.06 -5.91 -5.15
C MET A 74 -6.35 -6.21 -3.83
N VAL A 75 -7.13 -6.24 -2.75
CA VAL A 75 -6.71 -6.62 -1.40
C VAL A 75 -7.66 -7.66 -0.84
N VAL A 76 -7.09 -8.75 -0.32
CA VAL A 76 -7.83 -9.86 0.30
C VAL A 76 -7.19 -10.21 1.63
N ALA A 77 -8.03 -10.45 2.63
CA ALA A 77 -7.68 -11.04 3.90
C ALA A 77 -8.12 -12.51 3.94
N SER A 78 -7.18 -13.40 4.22
CA SER A 78 -7.42 -14.84 4.38
C SER A 78 -7.04 -15.27 5.79
N VAL A 79 -7.93 -15.98 6.47
CA VAL A 79 -7.67 -16.55 7.80
C VAL A 79 -7.36 -18.02 7.66
N PHE A 80 -6.21 -18.43 8.19
CA PHE A 80 -5.73 -19.80 8.18
C PHE A 80 -5.75 -20.38 9.60
N PRO A 81 -6.59 -21.38 9.90
CA PRO A 81 -6.50 -22.11 11.15
C PRO A 81 -5.26 -23.03 11.11
N ALA A 82 -4.42 -22.98 12.13
CA ALA A 82 -3.33 -23.93 12.33
C ALA A 82 -3.11 -24.18 13.83
N TYR A 83 -3.21 -25.46 14.23
CA TYR A 83 -3.30 -25.88 15.62
C TYR A 83 -4.44 -25.13 16.35
N GLU A 84 -4.18 -24.62 17.55
CA GLU A 84 -5.13 -23.82 18.36
C GLU A 84 -5.11 -22.32 18.00
N LYS A 85 -4.42 -21.92 16.92
CA LYS A 85 -4.26 -20.53 16.51
C LYS A 85 -4.94 -20.25 15.17
N GLN A 86 -5.33 -19.00 14.97
CA GLN A 86 -5.68 -18.43 13.68
C GLN A 86 -4.58 -17.48 13.24
N TYR A 87 -4.20 -17.59 11.96
CA TYR A 87 -3.20 -16.76 11.31
C TYR A 87 -3.86 -15.92 10.22
N LEU A 88 -3.53 -14.63 10.19
CA LEU A 88 -4.02 -13.72 9.16
C LEU A 88 -2.96 -13.59 8.05
N GLN A 89 -3.41 -13.70 6.80
CA GLN A 89 -2.61 -13.37 5.63
C GLN A 89 -3.28 -12.26 4.83
N LEU A 90 -2.50 -11.25 4.45
CA LEU A 90 -2.94 -10.16 3.57
C LEU A 90 -2.23 -10.26 2.22
N CYS A 91 -3.05 -10.36 1.17
CA CYS A 91 -2.62 -10.47 -0.21
C CYS A 91 -3.01 -9.20 -0.95
N PHE A 92 -2.01 -8.56 -1.57
CA PHE A 92 -2.18 -7.35 -2.37
C PHE A 92 -1.71 -7.65 -3.80
N TYR A 93 -2.49 -7.29 -4.81
CA TYR A 93 -2.19 -7.62 -6.21
C TYR A 93 -2.91 -6.72 -7.21
N LEU A 94 -2.53 -6.84 -8.48
CA LEU A 94 -3.25 -6.25 -9.60
C LEU A 94 -4.05 -7.32 -10.34
N GLU A 95 -5.16 -6.92 -10.95
CA GLU A 95 -5.93 -7.74 -11.88
C GLU A 95 -5.03 -8.33 -12.98
N GLY A 96 -5.22 -9.62 -13.27
CA GLY A 96 -4.36 -10.35 -14.22
C GLY A 96 -2.89 -10.46 -13.79
N SER A 97 -2.58 -10.37 -12.49
CA SER A 97 -1.27 -10.73 -11.92
C SER A 97 -1.43 -11.75 -10.79
N PRO A 98 -0.49 -12.68 -10.59
CA PRO A 98 -0.58 -13.64 -9.49
C PRO A 98 -0.60 -12.93 -8.13
N PRO A 99 -1.46 -13.34 -7.18
CA PRO A 99 -1.51 -12.72 -5.85
C PRO A 99 -0.15 -12.83 -5.15
N LYS A 100 0.21 -11.76 -4.44
CA LYS A 100 1.46 -11.69 -3.66
C LYS A 100 1.10 -11.43 -2.21
N ALA A 101 1.49 -12.37 -1.35
CA ALA A 101 1.38 -12.21 0.09
C ALA A 101 2.40 -11.16 0.56
N PHE A 102 1.98 -10.29 1.46
CA PHE A 102 2.84 -9.26 2.06
C PHE A 102 3.21 -9.56 3.49
N HIS A 103 2.37 -10.34 4.16
CA HIS A 103 2.69 -10.99 5.42
C HIS A 103 2.68 -12.48 5.18
N GLU A 104 3.68 -13.18 5.69
CA GLU A 104 3.74 -14.63 5.52
C GLU A 104 2.63 -15.25 6.35
N PHE A 105 2.69 -15.13 7.68
CA PHE A 105 1.58 -15.35 8.60
C PHE A 105 1.80 -14.53 9.88
N THR A 106 0.89 -13.61 10.24
CA THR A 106 0.95 -12.95 11.56
C THR A 106 0.15 -13.74 12.60
N GLU A 107 0.76 -14.03 13.75
CA GLU A 107 0.07 -14.69 14.85
C GLU A 107 -0.99 -13.74 15.46
N TRP A 108 -2.14 -14.31 15.85
CA TRP A 108 -3.05 -13.71 16.83
C TRP A 108 -3.68 -12.36 16.43
N PHE A 109 -4.25 -12.32 15.22
CA PHE A 109 -5.18 -11.26 14.82
C PHE A 109 -6.60 -11.81 14.68
N SER A 110 -7.49 -11.42 15.60
CA SER A 110 -8.95 -11.63 15.48
C SER A 110 -9.60 -10.70 14.44
N SER A 111 -8.85 -9.73 13.95
CA SER A 111 -9.26 -8.76 12.93
C SER A 111 -8.04 -8.16 12.21
N VAL A 112 -8.24 -7.71 10.98
CA VAL A 112 -7.22 -7.02 10.17
C VAL A 112 -6.73 -5.76 10.90
N PRO A 113 -5.43 -5.64 11.20
CA PRO A 113 -4.91 -4.47 11.88
C PRO A 113 -4.98 -3.21 10.98
N PRO A 114 -5.21 -2.02 11.56
CA PRO A 114 -5.33 -0.77 10.81
C PRO A 114 -4.00 -0.26 10.25
N MET A 115 -2.88 -0.81 10.73
CA MET A 115 -1.52 -0.48 10.31
C MET A 115 -0.71 -1.78 10.18
N ILE A 116 -0.01 -1.94 9.06
CA ILE A 116 0.66 -3.19 8.65
C ILE A 116 2.06 -2.86 8.13
N GLU A 117 3.11 -3.52 8.62
CA GLU A 117 4.50 -3.19 8.25
C GLU A 117 4.99 -3.97 7.01
N ILE A 118 5.37 -3.27 5.94
CA ILE A 118 6.07 -3.90 4.81
C ILE A 118 7.51 -4.19 5.23
N LEU A 119 7.81 -5.47 5.45
CA LEU A 119 9.14 -5.91 5.87
C LEU A 119 10.20 -5.71 4.77
N SER A 120 11.47 -5.65 5.18
CA SER A 120 12.64 -5.56 4.28
C SER A 120 13.04 -6.89 3.63
N GLN A 121 12.36 -7.99 3.98
CA GLN A 121 12.69 -9.34 3.52
C GLN A 121 12.19 -9.61 2.09
N LYS A 122 12.98 -10.34 1.30
CA LYS A 122 12.80 -10.57 -0.16
C LYS A 122 11.57 -11.41 -0.58
N ARG A 123 10.53 -11.55 0.25
CA ARG A 123 9.39 -12.46 0.01
C ARG A 123 8.14 -11.78 -0.59
N GLY A 124 8.09 -10.44 -0.63
CA GLY A 124 6.97 -9.66 -1.20
C GLY A 124 7.16 -9.21 -2.66
N PHE A 125 6.12 -8.60 -3.27
CA PHE A 125 6.28 -7.88 -4.54
C PHE A 125 6.94 -6.51 -4.35
N VAL A 126 6.70 -5.83 -3.23
CA VAL A 126 7.49 -4.70 -2.74
C VAL A 126 8.06 -5.02 -1.36
N GLN A 127 9.18 -4.39 -1.00
CA GLN A 127 9.89 -4.57 0.26
C GLN A 127 10.33 -3.22 0.81
N ALA A 128 10.42 -3.04 2.13
CA ALA A 128 11.05 -1.85 2.68
C ALA A 128 12.56 -1.85 2.38
N LYS A 129 13.16 -0.65 2.31
CA LYS A 129 14.61 -0.52 2.42
C LYS A 129 14.99 -0.80 3.88
N GLU A 130 16.11 -1.48 4.09
CA GLU A 130 16.75 -1.55 5.41
C GLU A 130 17.01 -0.13 5.96
N GLY A 131 16.66 0.08 7.24
CA GLY A 131 16.65 1.39 7.89
C GLY A 131 15.53 2.35 7.45
N ASN A 132 14.42 1.82 6.92
CA ASN A 132 13.16 2.55 6.73
C ASN A 132 12.01 1.75 7.35
N THR A 133 11.17 2.38 8.17
CA THR A 133 9.83 1.83 8.49
C THR A 133 8.87 2.16 7.37
N VAL A 134 8.19 1.16 6.81
CA VAL A 134 7.15 1.34 5.78
C VAL A 134 5.86 0.68 6.24
N MET A 135 4.82 1.48 6.45
CA MET A 135 3.51 1.02 6.92
C MET A 135 2.46 1.13 5.82
N VAL A 136 1.54 0.17 5.75
CA VAL A 136 0.26 0.28 5.04
C VAL A 136 -0.82 0.62 6.05
N LYS A 137 -1.50 1.75 5.84
CA LYS A 137 -2.68 2.18 6.60
C LYS A 137 -3.93 1.68 5.90
N ILE A 138 -4.77 0.96 6.65
CA ILE A 138 -6.10 0.53 6.24
C ILE A 138 -7.12 1.35 7.04
N SER A 139 -8.09 1.95 6.35
CA SER A 139 -9.15 2.73 6.99
C SER A 139 -10.18 1.83 7.68
N PRO A 140 -10.97 2.35 8.65
CA PRO A 140 -11.94 1.52 9.38
C PRO A 140 -12.95 0.79 8.49
N SER A 141 -13.41 1.41 7.40
CA SER A 141 -14.37 0.81 6.46
C SER A 141 -13.74 -0.24 5.54
N GLU A 142 -12.43 -0.13 5.27
CA GLU A 142 -11.65 -1.16 4.57
C GLU A 142 -11.38 -2.36 5.50
N THR A 143 -11.00 -2.10 6.75
CA THR A 143 -10.86 -3.13 7.80
C THR A 143 -12.18 -3.90 8.00
N GLU A 144 -13.33 -3.22 8.07
CA GLU A 144 -14.64 -3.87 8.17
C GLU A 144 -14.94 -4.77 6.96
N LYS A 145 -14.62 -4.33 5.73
CA LYS A 145 -14.79 -5.14 4.51
C LYS A 145 -13.92 -6.40 4.55
N LEU A 146 -12.63 -6.25 4.87
CA LEU A 146 -11.67 -7.36 4.90
C LEU A 146 -12.00 -8.37 6.01
N ASN A 147 -12.42 -7.91 7.20
CA ASN A 147 -12.88 -8.78 8.30
C ASN A 147 -14.13 -9.60 7.94
N ARG A 148 -14.96 -9.11 7.01
CA ARG A 148 -16.10 -9.83 6.44
C ARG A 148 -15.72 -10.70 5.22
N HIS A 149 -14.43 -10.98 5.04
CA HIS A 149 -13.87 -11.73 3.91
C HIS A 149 -14.23 -11.15 2.53
N LYS A 150 -14.54 -9.84 2.45
CA LYS A 150 -14.81 -9.17 1.18
C LYS A 150 -13.50 -8.71 0.54
N VAL A 151 -13.38 -8.96 -0.76
CA VAL A 151 -12.33 -8.37 -1.59
C VAL A 151 -12.52 -6.85 -1.63
N ILE A 152 -11.47 -6.08 -1.33
CA ILE A 152 -11.41 -4.68 -1.72
C ILE A 152 -10.81 -4.63 -3.12
N SER A 153 -11.50 -3.97 -4.06
CA SER A 153 -10.99 -3.81 -5.41
C SER A 153 -11.35 -2.45 -5.97
N PHE A 154 -10.38 -1.72 -6.54
CA PHE A 154 -10.61 -0.43 -7.19
C PHE A 154 -9.55 -0.10 -8.25
N THR A 155 -9.87 0.75 -9.22
CA THR A 155 -8.90 1.41 -10.12
C THR A 155 -8.44 2.76 -9.55
N LEU A 156 -7.32 3.29 -10.04
CA LEU A 156 -6.83 4.61 -9.59
C LEU A 156 -7.76 5.78 -9.98
N SER A 157 -8.53 5.63 -11.06
CA SER A 157 -9.57 6.58 -11.44
C SER A 157 -10.77 6.53 -10.47
N GLU A 158 -11.24 5.34 -10.10
CA GLU A 158 -12.29 5.17 -9.08
C GLU A 158 -11.88 5.78 -7.72
N ALA A 159 -10.63 5.56 -7.28
CA ALA A 159 -10.13 6.06 -6.00
C ALA A 159 -10.14 7.60 -5.91
N SER A 160 -9.79 8.29 -6.99
CA SER A 160 -9.68 9.76 -7.04
C SER A 160 -11.04 10.48 -6.86
N HIS A 161 -12.16 9.80 -7.12
CA HIS A 161 -13.50 10.35 -6.88
C HIS A 161 -14.02 10.15 -5.45
N THR A 162 -13.38 9.31 -4.64
CA THR A 162 -13.82 9.03 -3.26
C THR A 162 -13.22 9.98 -2.22
N SER A 163 -12.05 10.57 -2.48
CA SER A 163 -11.41 11.51 -1.54
C SER A 163 -12.06 12.89 -1.49
N SER A 164 -12.84 13.27 -2.50
CA SER A 164 -13.56 14.56 -2.53
C SER A 164 -14.86 14.59 -1.71
N LEU A 165 -15.21 13.49 -1.02
CA LEU A 165 -16.45 13.34 -0.26
C LEU A 165 -16.23 13.21 1.27
N SER A 166 -14.98 13.26 1.75
CA SER A 166 -14.65 13.10 3.17
C SER A 166 -14.40 14.40 3.96
N ASP A 167 -14.33 15.54 3.29
CA ASP A 167 -13.93 16.82 3.93
C ASP A 167 -15.13 17.67 4.41
N HIS A 168 -16.36 17.15 4.29
CA HIS A 168 -17.60 17.78 4.74
C HIS A 168 -18.53 16.78 5.47
N ALA A 169 -18.13 16.35 6.67
CA ALA A 169 -18.96 15.66 7.65
C ALA A 169 -18.47 15.95 9.08
#